data_AF-A0A9P8UFJ4-F1
#
_entry.id   AF-A0A9P8UFJ4-F1
#
_cell.length_a   1.000
_cell.length_b   1.000
_cell.length_c   1.000
_cell.angle_alpha   90.00
_cell.angle_beta   90.00
_cell.angle_gamma   90.00
#
_symmetry.space_group_name_H-M   'P 1'
#
loop_
_entity.id
_entity.type
_entity.pdbx_description
1 polymer ?
#
loop_
_entity_poly.entity_id
_entity_poly.type
_entity_poly.pdbx_seq_one_letter_code
_entity_poly.pdbx_strand_id
1 'polypeptide(L)'
;MSDQTNGAPAEGAPPTPTQQPDPTPKVEEASKSEKPAAAENGKPQKEEQKAGDAATGDKKLTGAELKAKAKAEKAARRAQTKVSKEVSKAEAAVSSSPQQLGPAVSEVKGKQKGKEGAAGGPGARPALARATSTAIVTEQKILIPECFSHLSMAKRIPMTQADKDVHPAVLALGQQMATFAIDESIQRLKATLLAFKKVIQTYNTPPGHLLARHFTPHVLNPQIEYLTACRPMCFSMGNAIRWLKLQVSKVDMDASEEDAKRELCQAINTFVAERITVADEVVTEAGAKSIRHGDVVLTYGRSSLVERTLLLARAAGTKFSVSVIDDPYEKAGQQLAKTLASEGVTVSYAGDFGGLTNHLRRATKVLVAAEAMFSNGALYARSGTCDVALAASQLDKTVIVLCETINITERVANDSLTYNEIDPERCQAAAFRLLFDTTPDKYLQLLVTELGTVQPRSAPDLLRKLEEFN
;
A
#
# COMPACT_ATOMS: atom_id res chain seq x y z
N MET A 1 -20.35 -71.20 45.64
CA MET A 1 -19.95 -72.42 44.90
C MET A 1 -20.66 -72.39 43.56
N SER A 2 -19.89 -72.60 42.48
CA SER A 2 -20.29 -73.10 41.13
C SER A 2 -21.42 -72.38 40.38
N ASP A 3 -21.15 -71.70 39.27
CA ASP A 3 -20.88 -72.16 37.89
C ASP A 3 -22.15 -72.35 37.02
N GLN A 4 -21.93 -72.15 35.72
CA GLN A 4 -22.80 -71.85 34.57
C GLN A 4 -24.03 -72.71 34.26
N THR A 5 -24.94 -72.14 33.44
CA THR A 5 -25.63 -72.66 32.21
C THR A 5 -26.89 -71.78 31.98
N ASN A 6 -27.47 -71.46 30.81
CA ASN A 6 -27.52 -71.93 29.42
C ASN A 6 -28.12 -70.73 28.61
N GLY A 7 -27.76 -70.39 27.36
CA GLY A 7 -28.21 -71.02 26.10
C GLY A 7 -28.93 -70.01 25.19
N ALA A 8 -28.50 -69.87 23.92
CA ALA A 8 -29.17 -69.12 22.82
C ALA A 8 -30.13 -70.08 22.04
N PRO A 9 -31.02 -69.70 21.05
CA PRO A 9 -30.73 -68.89 19.84
C PRO A 9 -31.90 -68.12 19.11
N ALA A 10 -31.51 -67.35 18.07
CA ALA A 10 -32.11 -67.05 16.73
C ALA A 10 -33.58 -66.58 16.43
N GLU A 11 -33.64 -65.54 15.56
CA GLU A 11 -34.55 -65.15 14.45
C GLU A 11 -36.09 -65.11 14.55
N GLY A 12 -36.67 -63.99 14.05
CA GLY A 12 -38.07 -63.89 13.61
C GLY A 12 -38.57 -62.45 13.36
N ALA A 13 -38.94 -62.14 12.12
CA ALA A 13 -39.77 -60.99 11.68
C ALA A 13 -41.09 -61.52 11.07
N PRO A 14 -42.06 -60.72 10.55
CA PRO A 14 -42.68 -59.42 10.90
C PRO A 14 -44.21 -59.63 11.25
N PRO A 15 -45.17 -58.65 11.29
CA PRO A 15 -45.77 -57.96 10.10
C PRO A 15 -46.40 -56.53 10.31
N THR A 16 -46.79 -55.90 9.19
CA THR A 16 -47.65 -54.69 8.93
C THR A 16 -49.13 -54.89 9.38
N PRO A 17 -50.16 -54.00 9.18
CA PRO A 17 -50.31 -52.70 8.47
C PRO A 17 -51.15 -51.61 9.22
N THR A 18 -51.41 -50.41 8.63
CA THR A 18 -52.77 -49.86 8.31
C THR A 18 -52.68 -48.48 7.60
N GLN A 19 -53.68 -48.20 6.77
CA GLN A 19 -53.85 -47.26 5.65
C GLN A 19 -54.04 -45.76 5.97
N GLN A 20 -53.49 -44.90 5.08
CA GLN A 20 -54.04 -43.77 4.28
C GLN A 20 -55.34 -43.03 4.72
N PRO A 21 -55.50 -41.72 4.37
CA PRO A 21 -55.77 -41.32 2.97
C PRO A 21 -55.16 -40.00 2.45
N ASP A 22 -55.09 -39.96 1.11
CA ASP A 22 -54.93 -38.84 0.13
C ASP A 22 -55.97 -37.69 0.32
N PRO A 23 -55.87 -36.48 -0.30
CA PRO A 23 -55.57 -36.32 -1.73
C PRO A 23 -54.76 -35.08 -2.21
N THR A 24 -54.12 -35.28 -3.37
CA THR A 24 -53.67 -34.32 -4.40
C THR A 24 -54.89 -33.84 -5.26
N PRO A 25 -54.86 -33.09 -6.41
CA PRO A 25 -53.73 -32.85 -7.35
C PRO A 25 -53.71 -31.57 -8.25
N LYS A 26 -52.57 -31.42 -8.99
CA LYS A 26 -52.45 -31.05 -10.45
C LYS A 26 -52.74 -29.60 -10.93
N VAL A 27 -52.12 -28.99 -11.96
CA VAL A 27 -51.10 -29.26 -13.03
C VAL A 27 -50.46 -27.86 -13.36
N GLU A 28 -49.34 -27.63 -14.06
CA GLU A 28 -49.10 -27.86 -15.50
C GLU A 28 -47.66 -27.45 -15.95
N GLU A 29 -47.04 -28.29 -16.76
CA GLU A 29 -45.82 -28.05 -17.57
C GLU A 29 -46.19 -27.43 -18.94
N ALA A 30 -45.30 -26.62 -19.52
CA ALA A 30 -45.02 -26.63 -20.97
C ALA A 30 -43.67 -25.94 -21.30
N SER A 31 -43.09 -26.31 -22.43
CA SER A 31 -41.66 -26.42 -22.75
C SER A 31 -41.16 -25.56 -23.94
N LYS A 32 -39.82 -25.38 -24.05
CA LYS A 32 -38.97 -25.18 -25.27
C LYS A 32 -39.16 -23.84 -26.04
N SER A 33 -38.20 -23.23 -26.75
CA SER A 33 -37.01 -23.70 -27.50
C SER A 33 -36.06 -22.54 -27.91
N GLU A 34 -34.90 -22.92 -28.45
CA GLU A 34 -33.66 -22.20 -28.79
C GLU A 34 -33.66 -21.19 -29.98
N LYS A 35 -32.55 -20.43 -30.03
CA LYS A 35 -31.81 -19.77 -31.16
C LYS A 35 -32.30 -20.00 -32.60
N PRO A 36 -32.03 -19.04 -33.50
CA PRO A 36 -31.10 -19.36 -34.60
C PRO A 36 -30.17 -18.21 -35.06
N ALA A 37 -29.22 -18.59 -35.91
CA ALA A 37 -28.31 -17.72 -36.68
C ALA A 37 -28.54 -17.91 -38.19
N ALA A 38 -28.15 -16.88 -38.96
CA ALA A 38 -27.84 -16.80 -40.40
C ALA A 38 -28.99 -16.80 -41.44
N ALA A 39 -29.04 -15.73 -42.26
CA ALA A 39 -28.92 -15.77 -43.74
C ALA A 39 -29.07 -14.36 -44.37
N GLU A 40 -28.38 -14.18 -45.50
CA GLU A 40 -28.35 -13.03 -46.42
C GLU A 40 -29.72 -12.61 -46.98
N ASN A 41 -29.91 -11.32 -47.27
CA ASN A 41 -30.07 -10.74 -48.62
C ASN A 41 -30.76 -9.36 -48.58
N GLY A 42 -30.40 -8.49 -49.52
CA GLY A 42 -31.32 -7.46 -50.03
C GLY A 42 -30.97 -6.00 -49.75
N LYS A 43 -30.18 -5.39 -50.65
CA LYS A 43 -30.31 -3.95 -50.97
C LYS A 43 -31.74 -3.68 -51.46
N PRO A 44 -32.25 -2.45 -51.26
CA PRO A 44 -32.57 -1.64 -52.44
C PRO A 44 -31.92 -0.25 -52.39
N GLN A 45 -31.36 0.13 -53.54
CA GLN A 45 -31.01 1.50 -53.91
C GLN A 45 -32.29 2.30 -54.25
N LYS A 46 -32.25 3.60 -53.95
CA LYS A 46 -32.76 4.76 -54.72
C LYS A 46 -32.38 6.01 -53.91
N GLU A 47 -31.91 7.13 -54.44
CA GLU A 47 -31.95 7.66 -55.80
C GLU A 47 -30.86 8.75 -55.90
N GLU A 48 -30.13 8.77 -57.01
CA GLU A 48 -29.28 9.87 -57.43
C GLU A 48 -30.14 11.06 -57.88
N GLN A 49 -29.72 12.28 -57.53
CA GLN A 49 -29.89 13.45 -58.40
C GLN A 49 -28.53 14.08 -58.66
N LYS A 50 -28.15 14.08 -59.95
CA LYS A 50 -27.02 14.78 -60.54
C LYS A 50 -27.55 15.85 -61.49
N ALA A 51 -26.97 17.04 -61.38
CA ALA A 51 -26.69 17.99 -62.46
C ALA A 51 -25.47 18.81 -61.94
N GLY A 52 -24.26 18.65 -62.48
CA GLY A 52 -23.71 19.33 -63.67
C GLY A 52 -23.28 20.77 -63.30
N ASP A 53 -22.04 21.26 -63.43
CA ASP A 53 -20.90 20.89 -64.27
C ASP A 53 -19.63 21.69 -63.81
N ALA A 54 -18.47 21.38 -64.43
CA ALA A 54 -17.22 22.16 -64.53
C ALA A 54 -16.02 21.93 -63.54
N ALA A 55 -15.07 21.15 -64.07
CA ALA A 55 -13.62 21.05 -63.89
C ALA A 55 -12.84 21.99 -62.93
N THR A 56 -11.99 21.38 -62.10
CA THR A 56 -10.53 21.62 -62.03
C THR A 56 -9.88 20.47 -61.25
N GLY A 57 -8.82 19.88 -61.81
CA GLY A 57 -8.19 18.68 -61.27
C GLY A 57 -7.19 18.99 -60.17
N ASP A 58 -7.20 18.16 -59.12
CA ASP A 58 -5.99 17.82 -58.37
C ASP A 58 -6.12 16.40 -57.78
N LYS A 59 -5.14 15.56 -58.10
CA LYS A 59 -5.06 14.15 -57.67
C LYS A 59 -4.78 14.09 -56.16
N LYS A 60 -5.74 13.61 -55.37
CA LYS A 60 -5.51 13.22 -53.97
C LYS A 60 -4.64 11.95 -53.92
N LEU A 61 -3.41 12.10 -53.41
CA LEU A 61 -2.50 11.01 -53.06
C LEU A 61 -3.14 10.07 -52.02
N THR A 62 -2.86 8.77 -52.15
CA THR A 62 -3.48 7.75 -51.28
C THR A 62 -2.78 7.67 -49.92
N GLY A 63 -3.51 7.24 -48.87
CA GLY A 63 -3.02 7.22 -47.48
C GLY A 63 -1.75 6.38 -47.24
N ALA A 64 -1.37 5.52 -48.19
CA ALA A 64 -0.11 4.77 -48.17
C ALA A 64 1.11 5.67 -48.44
N GLU A 65 0.98 6.67 -49.32
CA GLU A 65 2.06 7.57 -49.70
C GLU A 65 2.35 8.61 -48.60
N LEU A 66 1.33 9.03 -47.86
CA LEU A 66 1.47 9.90 -46.67
C LEU A 66 2.19 9.20 -45.52
N LYS A 67 1.92 7.90 -45.29
CA LYS A 67 2.65 7.11 -44.29
C LYS A 67 4.12 6.88 -44.69
N ALA A 68 4.41 6.71 -45.97
CA ALA A 68 5.78 6.60 -46.47
C ALA A 68 6.58 7.90 -46.28
N LYS A 69 5.99 9.06 -46.58
CA LYS A 69 6.62 10.37 -46.32
C LYS A 69 6.86 10.64 -44.84
N ALA A 70 5.88 10.35 -43.97
CA ALA A 70 6.04 10.55 -42.52
C ALA A 70 7.13 9.65 -41.92
N LYS A 71 7.30 8.42 -42.43
CA LYS A 71 8.36 7.50 -41.99
C LYS A 71 9.74 7.94 -42.49
N ALA A 72 9.83 8.46 -43.71
CA ALA A 72 11.06 9.02 -44.27
C ALA A 72 11.51 10.29 -43.53
N GLU A 73 10.58 11.19 -43.19
CA GLU A 73 10.86 12.41 -42.45
C GLU A 73 11.33 12.14 -41.01
N LYS A 74 10.73 11.16 -40.32
CA LYS A 74 11.14 10.74 -38.98
C LYS A 74 12.53 10.08 -38.99
N ALA A 75 12.89 9.39 -40.06
CA ALA A 75 14.23 8.82 -40.24
C ALA A 75 15.29 9.91 -40.52
N ALA A 76 14.97 10.90 -41.35
CA ALA A 76 15.85 12.04 -41.61
C ALA A 76 16.11 12.88 -40.34
N ARG A 77 15.09 13.10 -39.51
CA ARG A 77 15.23 13.83 -38.24
C ARG A 77 16.10 13.08 -37.22
N ARG A 78 16.05 11.74 -37.20
CA ARG A 78 16.94 10.91 -36.39
C ARG A 78 18.39 10.94 -36.87
N ALA A 79 18.62 11.03 -38.18
CA ALA A 79 19.96 11.19 -38.75
C ALA A 79 20.56 12.55 -38.41
N GLN A 80 19.78 13.64 -38.50
CA GLN A 80 20.24 15.00 -38.15
C GLN A 80 20.59 15.15 -36.66
N THR A 81 19.89 14.42 -35.77
CA THR A 81 20.16 14.46 -34.32
C THR A 81 21.43 13.68 -33.93
N LYS A 82 21.87 12.73 -34.76
CA LYS A 82 23.16 12.03 -34.56
C LYS A 82 24.35 12.89 -34.96
N VAL A 83 24.24 13.65 -36.06
CA VAL A 83 25.30 14.54 -36.53
C VAL A 83 25.51 15.73 -35.58
N SER A 84 24.45 16.30 -35.00
CA SER A 84 24.57 17.40 -34.02
C SER A 84 25.15 16.96 -32.67
N LYS A 85 25.10 15.67 -32.34
CA LYS A 85 25.70 15.10 -31.12
C LYS A 85 27.17 14.72 -31.28
N GLU A 86 27.66 14.59 -32.51
CA GLU A 86 29.09 14.37 -32.81
C GLU A 86 29.87 15.68 -32.94
N VAL A 87 29.24 16.77 -33.39
CA VAL A 87 29.88 18.10 -33.47
C VAL A 87 30.09 18.73 -32.08
N SER A 88 29.17 18.51 -31.14
CA SER A 88 29.28 19.04 -29.76
C SER A 88 30.31 18.32 -28.87
N LYS A 89 30.88 17.20 -29.34
CA LYS A 89 31.95 16.47 -28.64
C LYS A 89 33.36 16.80 -29.16
N ALA A 90 33.46 17.54 -30.27
CA ALA A 90 34.73 17.94 -30.88
C ALA A 90 35.20 19.36 -30.49
N GLU A 91 34.32 20.21 -29.92
CA GLU A 91 34.67 21.59 -29.50
C GLU A 91 35.18 21.71 -28.05
N ALA A 92 35.24 20.62 -27.29
CA ALA A 92 35.84 20.60 -25.93
C ALA A 92 37.30 20.14 -25.90
N ALA A 93 37.95 19.98 -27.06
CA ALA A 93 39.30 19.45 -27.20
C ALA A 93 40.20 20.35 -28.06
N VAL A 94 40.20 21.67 -27.84
CA VAL A 94 41.23 22.57 -28.40
C VAL A 94 41.52 23.71 -27.41
N SER A 95 42.34 23.45 -26.39
CA SER A 95 43.11 24.49 -25.69
C SER A 95 44.30 23.87 -24.96
N SER A 96 45.41 23.68 -25.65
CA SER A 96 46.77 23.90 -25.12
C SER A 96 47.84 23.47 -26.13
N SER A 97 48.75 24.39 -26.43
CA SER A 97 50.02 24.17 -27.11
C SER A 97 51.13 24.94 -26.34
N PRO A 98 52.43 24.74 -26.59
CA PRO A 98 53.29 23.94 -25.70
C PRO A 98 54.65 24.61 -25.34
N GLN A 99 55.34 24.15 -24.28
CA GLN A 99 56.80 24.29 -23.98
C GLN A 99 57.05 23.83 -22.52
N GLN A 100 58.13 23.19 -22.03
CA GLN A 100 59.42 22.71 -22.54
C GLN A 100 60.11 21.89 -21.39
N LEU A 101 60.86 20.82 -21.71
CA LEU A 101 62.02 20.16 -20.99
C LEU A 101 61.92 19.89 -19.46
N GLY A 102 61.92 18.63 -18.97
CA GLY A 102 63.11 17.78 -18.73
C GLY A 102 62.93 16.90 -17.44
N PRO A 103 63.72 15.84 -17.19
CA PRO A 103 63.25 14.64 -16.47
C PRO A 103 63.90 14.29 -15.10
N ALA A 104 63.29 13.31 -14.41
CA ALA A 104 63.78 12.51 -13.26
C ALA A 104 63.88 13.28 -11.90
N VAL A 105 63.69 12.72 -10.70
CA VAL A 105 64.00 11.40 -10.13
C VAL A 105 63.16 11.17 -8.84
N SER A 106 63.08 9.90 -8.47
CA SER A 106 62.66 9.14 -7.28
C SER A 106 62.70 9.74 -5.84
N GLU A 107 62.05 8.96 -4.96
CA GLU A 107 62.19 8.80 -3.49
C GLU A 107 61.24 9.62 -2.60
N VAL A 108 60.30 9.03 -1.83
CA VAL A 108 60.34 8.01 -0.73
C VAL A 108 60.64 8.61 0.65
N LYS A 109 59.74 8.28 1.60
CA LYS A 109 59.80 8.40 3.08
C LYS A 109 59.69 9.84 3.63
N GLY A 110 59.05 10.09 4.77
CA GLY A 110 58.38 9.22 5.72
C GLY A 110 58.15 9.95 7.05
N LYS A 111 57.05 9.56 7.72
CA LYS A 111 56.87 9.34 9.17
C LYS A 111 57.16 10.46 10.21
N GLN A 112 56.10 10.71 11.01
CA GLN A 112 56.06 10.67 12.50
C GLN A 112 56.87 11.74 13.29
N LYS A 113 56.55 12.21 14.50
CA LYS A 113 55.46 12.13 15.51
C LYS A 113 55.94 13.01 16.70
N GLY A 114 55.06 13.50 17.56
CA GLY A 114 55.38 13.90 18.96
C GLY A 114 54.85 15.29 19.35
N LYS A 115 53.92 15.47 20.32
CA LYS A 115 54.04 15.39 21.82
C LYS A 115 55.09 16.36 22.37
N GLU A 116 54.94 17.18 23.42
CA GLU A 116 54.07 17.43 24.59
C GLU A 116 54.28 18.95 24.93
N GLY A 117 53.44 19.74 25.62
CA GLY A 117 53.11 19.71 27.05
C GLY A 117 53.29 21.10 27.72
N ALA A 118 52.25 21.51 28.49
CA ALA A 118 52.24 22.34 29.73
C ALA A 118 52.56 23.87 29.79
N ALA A 119 51.51 24.62 30.19
CA ALA A 119 51.38 25.56 31.33
C ALA A 119 51.95 27.00 31.33
N GLY A 120 51.06 27.98 31.65
CA GLY A 120 51.38 29.29 32.24
C GLY A 120 50.53 30.48 31.73
N GLY A 121 49.55 30.98 32.51
CA GLY A 121 48.76 32.19 32.19
C GLY A 121 49.40 33.49 32.69
N PRO A 122 48.69 34.65 32.81
CA PRO A 122 47.33 35.00 32.37
C PRO A 122 47.25 36.32 31.56
N GLY A 123 46.09 36.59 30.93
CA GLY A 123 45.67 37.97 30.64
C GLY A 123 45.48 38.34 29.17
N ALA A 124 44.33 37.97 28.59
CA ALA A 124 43.60 38.78 27.61
C ALA A 124 42.24 38.12 27.34
N ARG A 125 41.16 38.87 27.49
CA ARG A 125 39.81 38.45 27.08
C ARG A 125 39.77 38.31 25.55
N PRO A 126 39.36 37.18 24.96
CA PRO A 126 39.00 37.12 23.55
C PRO A 126 37.49 37.30 23.39
N ALA A 127 37.12 38.13 22.41
CA ALA A 127 35.76 38.30 21.94
C ALA A 127 35.16 36.96 21.49
N LEU A 128 33.89 36.76 21.82
CA LEU A 128 33.10 35.57 21.48
C LEU A 128 32.82 35.55 19.97
N ALA A 129 33.78 35.07 19.17
CA ALA A 129 33.51 34.67 17.80
C ALA A 129 32.67 33.39 17.85
N ARG A 130 31.38 33.53 17.56
CA ARG A 130 30.41 32.44 17.45
C ARG A 130 30.81 31.59 16.24
N ALA A 131 31.64 30.58 16.46
CA ALA A 131 31.93 29.55 15.49
C ALA A 131 30.61 28.80 15.22
N THR A 132 29.99 29.08 14.08
CA THR A 132 28.97 28.23 13.50
C THR A 132 29.63 26.91 13.15
N SER A 133 29.51 25.92 14.03
CA SER A 133 29.74 24.54 13.67
C SER A 133 28.69 24.13 12.65
N THR A 134 29.01 24.28 11.38
CA THR A 134 28.34 23.53 10.32
C THR A 134 28.57 22.06 10.62
N ALA A 135 27.59 21.42 11.26
CA ALA A 135 27.52 19.98 11.36
C ALA A 135 27.51 19.46 9.92
N ILE A 136 28.65 18.94 9.48
CA ILE A 136 28.74 18.15 8.27
C ILE A 136 27.85 16.94 8.54
N VAL A 137 26.68 16.92 7.90
CA VAL A 137 25.88 15.70 7.79
C VAL A 137 26.73 14.76 6.97
N THR A 138 27.42 13.84 7.65
CA THR A 138 28.09 12.73 6.98
C THR A 138 26.99 11.96 6.27
N GLU A 139 26.91 12.09 4.95
CA GLU A 139 26.11 11.18 4.12
C GLU A 139 26.64 9.77 4.41
N GLN A 140 25.95 9.05 5.29
CA GLN A 140 26.18 7.63 5.48
C GLN A 140 25.86 6.98 4.15
N LYS A 141 26.93 6.67 3.40
CA LYS A 141 26.85 5.98 2.12
C LYS A 141 26.01 4.73 2.34
N ILE A 142 24.83 4.70 1.73
CA ILE A 142 23.85 3.63 1.89
C ILE A 142 24.54 2.34 1.42
N LEU A 143 24.78 1.41 2.36
CA LEU A 143 25.53 0.17 2.14
C LEU A 143 24.62 -0.99 1.68
N ILE A 144 23.46 -0.68 1.10
CA ILE A 144 22.52 -1.68 0.59
C ILE A 144 23.12 -2.29 -0.69
N PRO A 145 23.17 -3.63 -0.83
CA PRO A 145 23.60 -4.27 -2.06
C PRO A 145 22.80 -3.79 -3.28
N GLU A 146 23.44 -3.70 -4.44
CA GLU A 146 22.83 -3.14 -5.66
C GLU A 146 21.52 -3.86 -6.06
N CYS A 147 21.40 -5.17 -5.80
CA CYS A 147 20.17 -5.93 -6.06
C CYS A 147 18.95 -5.51 -5.22
N PHE A 148 19.15 -4.66 -4.20
CA PHE A 148 18.09 -4.10 -3.36
C PHE A 148 18.02 -2.57 -3.47
N SER A 149 18.67 -1.96 -4.46
CA SER A 149 18.71 -0.50 -4.62
C SER A 149 17.35 0.13 -4.95
N HIS A 150 16.39 -0.68 -5.41
CA HIS A 150 15.02 -0.24 -5.66
C HIS A 150 14.19 -0.13 -4.39
N LEU A 151 14.63 -0.75 -3.28
CA LEU A 151 13.92 -0.69 -2.02
C LEU A 151 14.05 0.70 -1.41
N SER A 152 12.92 1.15 -0.89
CA SER A 152 12.78 2.49 -0.36
C SER A 152 12.99 2.51 1.14
N MET A 153 13.41 3.66 1.67
CA MET A 153 13.73 3.84 3.09
C MET A 153 13.25 5.23 3.53
N ALA A 154 12.71 5.32 4.74
CA ALA A 154 12.36 6.61 5.34
C ALA A 154 13.59 7.51 5.47
N LYS A 155 13.42 8.81 5.14
CA LYS A 155 14.46 9.83 5.22
C LYS A 155 14.00 10.97 6.10
N ARG A 156 14.79 11.27 7.13
CA ARG A 156 14.56 12.42 8.02
C ARG A 156 15.06 13.69 7.31
N ILE A 157 14.18 14.33 6.54
CA ILE A 157 14.49 15.57 5.84
C ILE A 157 14.41 16.72 6.86
N PRO A 158 15.50 17.48 7.13
CA PRO A 158 15.42 18.63 8.02
C PRO A 158 14.44 19.68 7.48
N MET A 159 13.71 20.36 8.37
CA MET A 159 12.75 21.41 7.98
C MET A 159 13.36 22.52 7.12
N THR A 160 14.66 22.79 7.26
CA THR A 160 15.40 23.79 6.49
C THR A 160 15.65 23.40 5.03
N GLN A 161 15.53 22.11 4.70
CA GLN A 161 15.76 21.57 3.35
C GLN A 161 14.46 21.29 2.61
N ALA A 162 13.30 21.48 3.24
CA ALA A 162 12.02 21.31 2.59
C ALA A 162 11.74 22.48 1.64
N ASP A 163 11.05 22.20 0.54
CA ASP A 163 10.67 23.23 -0.44
C ASP A 163 9.72 24.25 0.21
N LYS A 164 9.83 25.51 -0.22
CA LYS A 164 9.02 26.63 0.30
C LYS A 164 7.53 26.46 -0.01
N ASP A 165 7.23 25.68 -1.06
CA ASP A 165 5.88 25.40 -1.50
C ASP A 165 5.17 24.34 -0.63
N VAL A 166 5.88 23.70 0.31
CA VAL A 166 5.31 22.69 1.19
C VAL A 166 4.60 23.35 2.39
N HIS A 167 3.34 23.01 2.57
CA HIS A 167 2.50 23.57 3.62
C HIS A 167 2.97 23.11 5.02
N PRO A 168 2.95 23.97 6.07
CA PRO A 168 3.44 23.60 7.40
C PRO A 168 2.80 22.35 8.02
N ALA A 169 1.51 22.12 7.77
CA ALA A 169 0.83 20.90 8.23
C ALA A 169 1.39 19.63 7.56
N VAL A 170 1.78 19.71 6.29
CA VAL A 170 2.40 18.61 5.54
C VAL A 170 3.84 18.42 5.98
N LEU A 171 4.57 19.52 6.25
CA LEU A 171 5.91 19.46 6.83
C LEU A 171 5.92 18.66 8.14
N ALA A 172 5.02 19.00 9.07
CA ALA A 172 4.89 18.32 10.36
C ALA A 172 4.53 16.84 10.19
N LEU A 173 3.59 16.53 9.28
CA LEU A 173 3.21 15.15 8.99
C LEU A 173 4.39 14.35 8.42
N GLY A 174 5.15 14.90 7.47
CA GLY A 174 6.33 14.24 6.91
C GLY A 174 7.36 13.90 7.98
N GLN A 175 7.57 14.78 8.97
CA GLN A 175 8.43 14.47 10.12
C GLN A 175 7.88 13.30 10.95
N GLN A 176 6.60 13.33 11.30
CA GLN A 176 5.95 12.27 12.08
C GLN A 176 6.01 10.91 11.38
N MET A 177 5.87 10.90 10.05
CA MET A 177 6.01 9.69 9.24
C MET A 177 7.47 9.20 9.21
N ALA A 178 8.44 10.09 8.98
CA ALA A 178 9.86 9.74 8.89
C ALA A 178 10.47 9.27 10.22
N THR A 179 9.89 9.69 11.36
CA THR A 179 10.30 9.23 12.70
C THR A 179 9.47 8.06 13.22
N PHE A 180 8.58 7.49 12.41
CA PHE A 180 7.68 6.40 12.80
C PHE A 180 6.77 6.73 13.99
N ALA A 181 6.55 8.02 14.28
CA ALA A 181 5.58 8.45 15.29
C ALA A 181 4.13 8.13 14.88
N ILE A 182 3.87 8.11 13.57
CA ILE A 182 2.64 7.61 12.96
C ILE A 182 3.02 6.49 12.00
N ASP A 183 2.92 5.24 12.46
CA ASP A 183 3.40 4.09 11.70
C ASP A 183 2.30 3.37 10.90
N GLU A 184 1.12 3.17 11.50
CA GLU A 184 0.03 2.39 10.88
C GLU A 184 -0.56 3.08 9.64
N SER A 185 -0.83 2.30 8.57
CA SER A 185 -1.37 2.77 7.28
C SER A 185 -2.54 3.73 7.42
N ILE A 186 -3.59 3.33 8.14
CA ILE A 186 -4.84 4.08 8.26
C ILE A 186 -4.64 5.38 9.04
N GLN A 187 -3.78 5.38 10.06
CA GLN A 187 -3.44 6.59 10.80
C GLN A 187 -2.68 7.59 9.91
N ARG A 188 -1.72 7.09 9.11
CA ARG A 188 -1.00 7.89 8.11
C ARG A 188 -1.93 8.46 7.05
N LEU A 189 -2.85 7.65 6.53
CA LEU A 189 -3.89 8.07 5.59
C LEU A 189 -4.76 9.20 6.17
N LYS A 190 -5.33 8.98 7.36
CA LYS A 190 -6.20 9.97 8.02
C LYS A 190 -5.46 11.29 8.24
N ALA A 191 -4.22 11.23 8.73
CA ALA A 191 -3.39 12.42 8.94
C ALA A 191 -3.08 13.15 7.61
N THR A 192 -2.83 12.40 6.53
CA THR A 192 -2.61 12.94 5.19
C THR A 192 -3.82 13.70 4.67
N LEU A 193 -5.01 13.12 4.76
CA LEU A 193 -6.26 13.77 4.34
C LEU A 193 -6.55 15.04 5.16
N LEU A 194 -6.31 15.02 6.48
CA LEU A 194 -6.46 16.19 7.32
C LEU A 194 -5.42 17.27 7.02
N ALA A 195 -4.20 16.90 6.66
CA ALA A 195 -3.18 17.84 6.19
C ALA A 195 -3.58 18.48 4.85
N PHE A 196 -4.05 17.69 3.88
CA PHE A 196 -4.53 18.21 2.60
C PHE A 196 -5.77 19.08 2.74
N LYS A 197 -6.68 18.78 3.67
CA LYS A 197 -7.78 19.68 4.01
C LYS A 197 -7.27 21.07 4.40
N LYS A 198 -6.23 21.15 5.25
CA LYS A 198 -5.61 22.43 5.63
C LYS A 198 -4.96 23.12 4.43
N VAL A 199 -4.32 22.38 3.52
CA VAL A 199 -3.75 22.92 2.27
C VAL A 199 -4.83 23.53 1.39
N ILE A 200 -5.98 22.86 1.23
CA ILE A 200 -7.11 23.35 0.43
C ILE A 200 -7.69 24.63 1.04
N GLN A 201 -7.78 24.69 2.38
CA GLN A 201 -8.29 25.87 3.10
C GLN A 201 -7.39 27.10 2.95
N THR A 202 -6.07 26.92 2.86
CA THR A 202 -5.09 28.02 2.76
C THR A 202 -4.70 28.36 1.33
N TYR A 203 -5.08 27.53 0.36
CA TYR A 203 -4.86 27.78 -1.07
C TYR A 203 -5.58 29.05 -1.53
N ASN A 204 -5.02 29.79 -2.49
CA ASN A 204 -5.71 30.83 -3.24
C ASN A 204 -5.38 30.69 -4.72
N THR A 205 -6.37 30.85 -5.61
CA THR A 205 -6.13 30.69 -7.04
C THR A 205 -5.37 31.89 -7.61
N PRO A 206 -4.25 31.67 -8.33
CA PRO A 206 -3.57 32.76 -9.01
C PRO A 206 -4.47 33.43 -10.06
N PRO A 207 -4.33 34.75 -10.28
CA PRO A 207 -5.14 35.47 -11.27
C PRO A 207 -5.06 34.80 -12.66
N GLY A 208 -6.21 34.58 -13.29
CA GLY A 208 -6.31 34.00 -14.64
C GLY A 208 -6.21 32.47 -14.72
N HIS A 209 -6.10 31.78 -13.59
CA HIS A 209 -6.14 30.32 -13.51
C HIS A 209 -7.46 29.81 -12.92
N LEU A 210 -7.77 28.54 -13.20
CA LEU A 210 -8.87 27.82 -12.56
C LEU A 210 -8.33 26.92 -11.46
N LEU A 211 -9.04 26.82 -10.34
CA LEU A 211 -8.66 25.98 -9.21
C LEU A 211 -8.35 24.54 -9.64
N ALA A 212 -9.27 23.90 -10.36
CA ALA A 212 -9.13 22.50 -10.78
C ALA A 212 -7.89 22.24 -11.65
N ARG A 213 -7.45 23.24 -12.43
CA ARG A 213 -6.29 23.12 -13.33
C ARG A 213 -4.97 23.43 -12.65
N HIS A 214 -4.97 24.37 -11.70
CA HIS A 214 -3.75 24.84 -11.05
C HIS A 214 -3.43 24.06 -9.77
N PHE A 215 -4.44 23.73 -8.97
CA PHE A 215 -4.26 23.16 -7.63
C PHE A 215 -3.49 21.82 -7.66
N THR A 216 -3.90 20.87 -8.51
CA THR A 216 -3.23 19.56 -8.55
C THR A 216 -1.74 19.63 -8.91
N PRO A 217 -1.34 20.22 -10.05
CA PRO A 217 0.07 20.22 -10.46
C PRO A 217 0.95 21.11 -9.57
N HIS A 218 0.48 22.29 -9.14
CA HIS A 218 1.33 23.29 -8.51
C HIS A 218 1.24 23.33 -6.98
N VAL A 219 0.16 22.80 -6.40
CA VAL A 219 -0.02 22.85 -4.94
C VAL A 219 0.02 21.46 -4.35
N LEU A 220 -0.82 20.54 -4.85
CA LEU A 220 -0.96 19.21 -4.26
C LEU A 220 0.23 18.29 -4.56
N ASN A 221 0.74 18.26 -5.79
CA ASN A 221 1.86 17.39 -6.16
C ASN A 221 3.15 17.67 -5.33
N PRO A 222 3.58 18.93 -5.12
CA PRO A 222 4.71 19.21 -4.23
C PRO A 222 4.53 18.67 -2.80
N GLN A 223 3.30 18.69 -2.26
CA GLN A 223 3.02 18.09 -0.95
C GLN A 223 3.22 16.58 -0.97
N ILE A 224 2.72 15.91 -2.01
CA ILE A 224 2.82 14.45 -2.17
C ILE A 224 4.27 14.03 -2.35
N GLU A 225 5.03 14.77 -3.15
CA GLU A 225 6.45 14.53 -3.40
C GLU A 225 7.26 14.65 -2.11
N TYR A 226 7.02 15.69 -1.31
CA TYR A 226 7.65 15.83 0.00
C TYR A 226 7.31 14.66 0.94
N LEU A 227 6.03 14.29 1.06
CA LEU A 227 5.64 13.15 1.92
C LEU A 227 6.29 11.84 1.45
N THR A 228 6.34 11.61 0.15
CA THR A 228 6.98 10.44 -0.46
C THR A 228 8.49 10.41 -0.19
N ALA A 229 9.14 11.58 -0.23
CA ALA A 229 10.56 11.73 0.08
C ALA A 229 10.87 11.49 1.57
N CYS A 230 9.95 11.88 2.47
CA CYS A 230 10.07 11.59 3.91
C CYS A 230 9.91 10.11 4.22
N ARG A 231 8.87 9.48 3.68
CA ARG A 231 8.62 8.04 3.84
C ARG A 231 7.75 7.53 2.69
N PRO A 232 8.06 6.37 2.10
CA PRO A 232 7.25 5.77 1.03
C PRO A 232 5.78 5.68 1.40
N MET A 233 4.87 6.13 0.54
CA MET A 233 3.44 6.14 0.82
C MET A 233 2.90 4.71 0.95
N CYS A 234 2.06 4.45 1.96
CA CYS A 234 1.30 3.20 2.01
C CYS A 234 0.25 3.17 0.88
N PHE A 235 -0.25 1.98 0.55
CA PHE A 235 -1.17 1.79 -0.57
C PHE A 235 -2.48 2.59 -0.40
N SER A 236 -3.01 2.66 0.81
CA SER A 236 -4.23 3.43 1.10
C SER A 236 -4.06 4.94 0.98
N MET A 237 -2.89 5.50 1.33
CA MET A 237 -2.55 6.89 1.01
C MET A 237 -2.57 7.12 -0.51
N GLY A 238 -1.97 6.23 -1.30
CA GLY A 238 -1.99 6.30 -2.76
C GLY A 238 -3.41 6.26 -3.34
N ASN A 239 -4.25 5.35 -2.85
CA ASN A 239 -5.64 5.22 -3.23
C ASN A 239 -6.44 6.50 -2.91
N ALA A 240 -6.28 7.06 -1.72
CA ALA A 240 -6.95 8.29 -1.32
C ALA A 240 -6.46 9.53 -2.08
N ILE A 241 -5.17 9.59 -2.43
CA ILE A 241 -4.63 10.65 -3.30
C ILE A 241 -5.24 10.57 -4.70
N ARG A 242 -5.36 9.36 -5.28
CA ARG A 242 -6.02 9.14 -6.56
C ARG A 242 -7.47 9.63 -6.51
N TRP A 243 -8.20 9.26 -5.45
CA TRP A 243 -9.56 9.73 -5.21
C TRP A 243 -9.64 11.26 -5.07
N LEU A 244 -8.76 11.89 -4.28
CA LEU A 244 -8.78 13.34 -4.08
C LEU A 244 -8.49 14.10 -5.38
N LYS A 245 -7.53 13.62 -6.18
CA LYS A 245 -7.25 14.18 -7.52
C LYS A 245 -8.47 14.10 -8.43
N LEU A 246 -9.22 12.99 -8.37
CA LEU A 246 -10.47 12.84 -9.10
C LEU A 246 -11.52 13.85 -8.60
N GLN A 247 -11.69 14.04 -7.29
CA GLN A 247 -12.62 15.03 -6.76
C GLN A 247 -12.28 16.45 -7.21
N VAL A 248 -10.99 16.83 -7.19
CA VAL A 248 -10.55 18.14 -7.71
C VAL A 248 -10.90 18.32 -9.18
N SER A 249 -10.82 17.26 -9.99
CA SER A 249 -11.21 17.33 -11.41
C SER A 249 -12.72 17.42 -11.66
N LYS A 250 -13.54 17.02 -10.67
CA LYS A 250 -15.01 17.06 -10.73
C LYS A 250 -15.58 18.41 -10.26
N VAL A 251 -14.77 19.29 -9.67
CA VAL A 251 -15.20 20.63 -9.22
C VAL A 251 -15.73 21.43 -10.40
N ASP A 252 -16.91 22.03 -10.21
CA ASP A 252 -17.55 22.87 -11.21
C ASP A 252 -16.69 24.10 -11.57
N MET A 253 -16.62 24.42 -12.86
CA MET A 253 -15.85 25.56 -13.37
C MET A 253 -16.50 26.89 -13.02
N ASP A 254 -17.81 26.92 -12.83
CA ASP A 254 -18.59 28.12 -12.53
C ASP A 254 -18.74 28.39 -11.03
N ALA A 255 -18.32 27.43 -10.18
CA ALA A 255 -18.37 27.58 -8.74
C ALA A 255 -17.38 28.66 -8.24
N SER A 256 -17.77 29.36 -7.18
CA SER A 256 -16.85 30.26 -6.48
C SER A 256 -15.70 29.46 -5.84
N GLU A 257 -14.55 30.11 -5.65
CA GLU A 257 -13.40 29.46 -5.03
C GLU A 257 -13.72 28.97 -3.61
N GLU A 258 -14.47 29.77 -2.84
CA GLU A 258 -14.90 29.44 -1.49
C GLU A 258 -15.84 28.23 -1.47
N ASP A 259 -16.77 28.16 -2.43
CA ASP A 259 -17.69 27.03 -2.55
C ASP A 259 -16.94 25.75 -2.95
N ALA A 260 -16.03 25.83 -3.92
CA ALA A 260 -15.18 24.72 -4.33
C ALA A 260 -14.30 24.20 -3.18
N LYS A 261 -13.68 25.09 -2.40
CA LYS A 261 -12.92 24.71 -1.19
C LYS A 261 -13.80 24.02 -0.17
N ARG A 262 -15.02 24.55 0.06
CA ARG A 262 -15.98 23.99 1.01
C ARG A 262 -16.41 22.58 0.58
N GLU A 263 -16.74 22.40 -0.69
CA GLU A 263 -17.11 21.10 -1.27
C GLU A 263 -15.98 20.07 -1.10
N LEU A 264 -14.75 20.41 -1.50
CA LEU A 264 -13.60 19.51 -1.35
C LEU A 264 -13.32 19.17 0.12
N CYS A 265 -13.41 20.16 1.01
CA CYS A 265 -13.23 19.94 2.45
C CYS A 265 -14.33 19.05 3.03
N GLN A 266 -15.57 19.18 2.53
CA GLN A 266 -16.69 18.32 2.93
C GLN A 266 -16.49 16.90 2.41
N ALA A 267 -16.11 16.73 1.15
CA ALA A 267 -15.80 15.44 0.56
C ALA A 267 -14.72 14.69 1.35
N ILE A 268 -13.65 15.39 1.79
CA ILE A 268 -12.63 14.79 2.65
C ILE A 268 -13.21 14.35 4.00
N ASN A 269 -14.10 15.14 4.62
CA ASN A 269 -14.69 14.75 5.91
C ASN A 269 -15.59 13.52 5.74
N THR A 270 -16.40 13.47 4.69
CA THR A 270 -17.24 12.32 4.35
C THR A 270 -16.37 11.08 4.12
N PHE A 271 -15.28 11.21 3.36
CA PHE A 271 -14.35 10.11 3.15
C PHE A 271 -13.76 9.57 4.47
N VAL A 272 -13.30 10.46 5.36
CA VAL A 272 -12.76 10.05 6.67
C VAL A 272 -13.83 9.43 7.57
N ALA A 273 -15.06 9.91 7.52
CA ALA A 273 -16.17 9.35 8.29
C ALA A 273 -16.52 7.95 7.78
N GLU A 274 -16.82 7.80 6.49
CA GLU A 274 -17.36 6.58 5.91
C GLU A 274 -16.28 5.53 5.63
N ARG A 275 -15.20 5.91 4.93
CA ARG A 275 -14.19 4.97 4.41
C ARG A 275 -13.09 4.63 5.39
N ILE A 276 -13.04 5.32 6.54
CA ILE A 276 -12.07 5.06 7.60
C ILE A 276 -12.80 4.72 8.90
N THR A 277 -13.63 5.62 9.42
CA THR A 277 -14.19 5.46 10.78
C THR A 277 -15.27 4.39 10.82
N VAL A 278 -16.26 4.46 9.92
CA VAL A 278 -17.33 3.44 9.84
C VAL A 278 -16.78 2.11 9.35
N ALA A 279 -15.85 2.12 8.38
CA ALA A 279 -15.20 0.89 7.92
C ALA A 279 -14.50 0.14 9.07
N ASP A 280 -13.71 0.83 9.89
CA ASP A 280 -13.05 0.26 11.08
C ASP A 280 -14.07 -0.33 12.07
N GLU A 281 -15.19 0.37 12.32
CA GLU A 281 -16.28 -0.14 13.17
C GLU A 281 -16.88 -1.44 12.64
N VAL A 282 -17.26 -1.48 11.36
CA VAL A 282 -17.89 -2.67 10.76
C VAL A 282 -16.91 -3.84 10.71
N VAL A 283 -15.64 -3.60 10.35
CA VAL A 283 -14.60 -4.65 10.31
C VAL A 283 -14.35 -5.20 11.71
N THR A 284 -14.21 -4.34 12.72
CA THR A 284 -13.96 -4.79 14.10
C THR A 284 -15.15 -5.54 14.70
N GLU A 285 -16.38 -5.11 14.41
CA GLU A 285 -17.60 -5.85 14.77
C GLU A 285 -17.67 -7.22 14.12
N ALA A 286 -17.43 -7.30 12.81
CA ALA A 286 -17.43 -8.56 12.07
C ALA A 286 -16.32 -9.50 12.55
N GLY A 287 -15.12 -8.97 12.79
CA GLY A 287 -14.00 -9.69 13.39
C GLY A 287 -14.34 -10.22 14.77
N ALA A 288 -14.97 -9.40 15.63
CA ALA A 288 -15.33 -9.79 16.99
C ALA A 288 -16.34 -10.94 17.00
N LYS A 289 -17.32 -10.92 16.08
CA LYS A 289 -18.31 -12.00 15.89
C LYS A 289 -17.68 -13.32 15.44
N SER A 290 -16.47 -13.31 14.88
CA SER A 290 -15.76 -14.53 14.49
C SER A 290 -15.10 -15.28 15.67
N ILE A 291 -14.98 -14.61 16.83
CA ILE A 291 -14.36 -15.16 18.04
C ILE A 291 -15.44 -15.82 18.90
N ARG A 292 -15.21 -17.08 19.30
CA ARG A 292 -16.15 -17.86 20.09
C ARG A 292 -15.67 -18.06 21.52
N HIS A 293 -16.60 -18.42 22.41
CA HIS A 293 -16.26 -18.84 23.77
C HIS A 293 -15.28 -20.02 23.74
N GLY A 294 -14.21 -19.92 24.53
CA GLY A 294 -13.15 -20.93 24.62
C GLY A 294 -12.09 -20.84 23.51
N ASP A 295 -12.20 -19.89 22.57
CA ASP A 295 -11.16 -19.73 21.55
C ASP A 295 -9.82 -19.28 22.18
N VAL A 296 -8.74 -19.72 21.53
CA VAL A 296 -7.38 -19.27 21.79
C VAL A 296 -6.91 -18.56 20.53
N VAL A 297 -6.96 -17.24 20.53
CA VAL A 297 -6.66 -16.40 19.36
C VAL A 297 -5.16 -16.10 19.36
N LEU A 298 -4.46 -16.42 18.27
CA LEU A 298 -3.07 -16.00 18.09
C LEU A 298 -3.00 -14.75 17.21
N THR A 299 -2.15 -13.80 17.56
CA THR A 299 -1.86 -12.59 16.77
C THR A 299 -0.36 -12.32 16.72
N TYR A 300 0.06 -11.48 15.77
CA TYR A 300 1.45 -11.08 15.57
C TYR A 300 1.62 -9.57 15.76
N GLY A 301 2.59 -9.18 16.60
CA GLY A 301 2.89 -7.79 16.92
C GLY A 301 1.69 -7.05 17.53
N ARG A 302 1.49 -5.81 17.09
CA ARG A 302 0.33 -4.99 17.45
C ARG A 302 -0.24 -4.33 16.20
N SER A 303 -1.56 -4.43 16.07
CA SER A 303 -2.36 -3.67 15.11
C SER A 303 -3.54 -3.06 15.86
N SER A 304 -3.83 -1.78 15.62
CA SER A 304 -4.99 -1.11 16.22
C SER A 304 -6.31 -1.80 15.87
N LEU A 305 -6.45 -2.29 14.64
CA LEU A 305 -7.63 -3.01 14.16
C LEU A 305 -7.84 -4.33 14.90
N VAL A 306 -6.76 -5.12 15.09
CA VAL A 306 -6.82 -6.36 15.88
C VAL A 306 -7.09 -6.07 17.35
N GLU A 307 -6.43 -5.07 17.93
CA GLU A 307 -6.64 -4.64 19.32
C GLU A 307 -8.11 -4.28 19.57
N ARG A 308 -8.68 -3.40 18.75
CA ARG A 308 -10.09 -2.98 18.85
C ARG A 308 -11.05 -4.16 18.69
N THR A 309 -10.77 -5.08 17.77
CA THR A 309 -11.56 -6.31 17.56
C THR A 309 -11.59 -7.19 18.81
N LEU A 310 -10.43 -7.46 19.42
CA LEU A 310 -10.33 -8.29 20.62
C LEU A 310 -11.01 -7.64 21.82
N LEU A 311 -10.82 -6.33 21.99
CA LEU A 311 -11.49 -5.55 23.05
C LEU A 311 -13.01 -5.57 22.90
N LEU A 312 -13.52 -5.40 21.68
CA LEU A 312 -14.95 -5.46 21.40
C LEU A 312 -15.53 -6.85 21.68
N ALA A 313 -14.84 -7.92 21.27
CA ALA A 313 -15.26 -9.29 21.58
C ALA A 313 -15.33 -9.55 23.09
N ARG A 314 -14.38 -8.99 23.86
CA ARG A 314 -14.36 -9.07 25.32
C ARG A 314 -15.50 -8.27 25.94
N ALA A 315 -15.73 -7.04 25.48
CA ALA A 315 -16.83 -6.18 25.94
C ALA A 315 -18.21 -6.80 25.67
N ALA A 316 -18.34 -7.57 24.58
CA ALA A 316 -19.54 -8.35 24.26
C ALA A 316 -19.73 -9.59 25.18
N GLY A 317 -18.84 -9.83 26.14
CA GLY A 317 -18.93 -10.93 27.10
C GLY A 317 -18.26 -12.24 26.66
N THR A 318 -17.61 -12.27 25.49
CA THR A 318 -16.95 -13.48 24.98
C THR A 318 -15.74 -13.82 25.86
N LYS A 319 -15.64 -15.08 26.28
CA LYS A 319 -14.53 -15.60 27.08
C LYS A 319 -13.56 -16.33 26.16
N PHE A 320 -12.39 -15.74 25.92
CA PHE A 320 -11.33 -16.29 25.10
C PHE A 320 -9.96 -15.93 25.71
N SER A 321 -8.90 -16.51 25.17
CA SER A 321 -7.52 -16.17 25.53
C SER A 321 -6.72 -15.77 24.29
N VAL A 322 -5.65 -15.01 24.47
CA VAL A 322 -4.84 -14.47 23.37
C VAL A 322 -3.38 -14.90 23.51
N SER A 323 -2.78 -15.39 22.43
CA SER A 323 -1.33 -15.57 22.30
C SER A 323 -0.77 -14.48 21.40
N VAL A 324 0.13 -13.66 21.92
CA VAL A 324 0.81 -12.60 21.16
C VAL A 324 2.23 -13.07 20.86
N ILE A 325 2.53 -13.28 19.59
CA ILE A 325 3.90 -13.44 19.10
C ILE A 325 4.38 -12.07 18.66
N ASP A 326 5.59 -11.66 19.02
CA ASP A 326 6.07 -10.31 18.79
C ASP A 326 7.37 -10.28 17.99
N ASP A 327 7.62 -9.14 17.36
CA ASP A 327 8.89 -8.88 16.71
C ASP A 327 9.93 -8.48 17.78
N PRO A 328 11.08 -9.16 17.87
CA PRO A 328 12.10 -8.88 18.88
C PRO A 328 12.70 -7.46 18.78
N TYR A 329 12.51 -6.77 17.66
CA TYR A 329 13.02 -5.44 17.41
C TYR A 329 12.03 -4.33 17.74
N GLU A 330 10.75 -4.48 17.38
CA GLU A 330 9.71 -3.49 17.64
C GLU A 330 9.06 -3.64 19.00
N LYS A 331 8.83 -4.90 19.42
CA LYS A 331 8.19 -5.25 20.69
C LYS A 331 6.83 -4.56 20.90
N ALA A 332 6.12 -4.25 19.82
CA ALA A 332 4.84 -3.54 19.85
C ALA A 332 3.74 -4.40 20.50
N GLY A 333 3.85 -5.73 20.39
CA GLY A 333 2.94 -6.68 21.03
C GLY A 333 2.94 -6.61 22.56
N GLN A 334 3.97 -6.06 23.21
CA GLN A 334 3.95 -5.83 24.66
C GLN A 334 2.85 -4.86 25.07
N GLN A 335 2.62 -3.82 24.28
CA GLN A 335 1.56 -2.86 24.54
C GLN A 335 0.19 -3.51 24.38
N LEU A 336 0.00 -4.29 23.31
CA LEU A 336 -1.24 -5.06 23.10
C LEU A 336 -1.52 -6.01 24.28
N ALA A 337 -0.50 -6.75 24.73
CA ALA A 337 -0.64 -7.68 25.84
C ALA A 337 -1.05 -6.97 27.14
N LYS A 338 -0.48 -5.80 27.43
CA LYS A 338 -0.85 -4.97 28.60
C LYS A 338 -2.29 -4.48 28.51
N THR A 339 -2.70 -3.93 27.37
CA THR A 339 -4.07 -3.44 27.14
C THR A 339 -5.10 -4.56 27.30
N LEU A 340 -4.86 -5.73 26.73
CA LEU A 340 -5.77 -6.87 26.83
C LEU A 340 -5.82 -7.42 28.26
N ALA A 341 -4.68 -7.48 28.96
CA ALA A 341 -4.61 -7.94 30.34
C ALA A 341 -5.35 -7.00 31.30
N SER A 342 -5.30 -5.67 31.10
CA SER A 342 -6.06 -4.72 31.91
C SER A 342 -7.58 -4.89 31.78
N GLU A 343 -8.05 -5.40 30.63
CA GLU A 343 -9.47 -5.71 30.36
C GLU A 343 -9.86 -7.14 30.77
N GLY A 344 -8.97 -7.83 31.49
CA GLY A 344 -9.20 -9.16 32.05
C GLY A 344 -9.17 -10.29 31.03
N VAL A 345 -8.55 -10.08 29.86
CA VAL A 345 -8.27 -11.16 28.90
C VAL A 345 -7.03 -11.92 29.35
N THR A 346 -7.07 -13.25 29.30
CA THR A 346 -5.87 -14.07 29.57
C THR A 346 -4.92 -13.99 28.38
N VAL A 347 -3.73 -13.44 28.58
CA VAL A 347 -2.73 -13.24 27.52
C VAL A 347 -1.48 -14.07 27.78
N SER A 348 -0.97 -14.73 26.75
CA SER A 348 0.35 -15.35 26.71
C SER A 348 1.22 -14.60 25.71
N TYR A 349 2.37 -14.09 26.14
CA TYR A 349 3.27 -13.28 25.32
C TYR A 349 4.55 -14.06 25.01
N ALA A 350 4.97 -14.03 23.74
CA ALA A 350 6.27 -14.48 23.29
C ALA A 350 6.94 -13.36 22.48
N GLY A 351 8.14 -12.96 22.88
CA GLY A 351 8.87 -11.84 22.27
C GLY A 351 9.62 -12.18 20.98
N ASP A 352 9.53 -13.43 20.53
CA ASP A 352 10.17 -13.94 19.32
C ASP A 352 9.39 -15.14 18.75
N PHE A 353 9.91 -15.68 17.64
CA PHE A 353 9.35 -16.84 16.95
C PHE A 353 9.67 -18.19 17.61
N GLY A 354 10.55 -18.26 18.61
CA GLY A 354 11.02 -19.52 19.19
C GLY A 354 9.89 -20.36 19.78
N GLY A 355 8.84 -19.72 20.27
CA GLY A 355 7.64 -20.36 20.80
C GLY A 355 6.51 -20.63 19.78
N LEU A 356 6.64 -20.17 18.53
CA LEU A 356 5.50 -20.05 17.59
C LEU A 356 4.70 -21.35 17.47
N THR A 357 5.35 -22.49 17.22
CA THR A 357 4.68 -23.79 17.06
C THR A 357 3.89 -24.20 18.32
N ASN A 358 4.45 -23.97 19.51
CA ASN A 358 3.79 -24.32 20.77
C ASN A 358 2.57 -23.43 21.05
N HIS A 359 2.63 -22.15 20.67
CA HIS A 359 1.47 -21.26 20.73
C HIS A 359 0.41 -21.65 19.69
N LEU A 360 0.81 -21.93 18.44
CA LEU A 360 -0.11 -22.36 17.38
C LEU A 360 -0.83 -23.67 17.68
N ARG A 361 -0.16 -24.66 18.29
CA ARG A 361 -0.81 -25.93 18.69
C ARG A 361 -2.00 -25.69 19.62
N ARG A 362 -1.87 -24.73 20.54
CA ARG A 362 -2.92 -24.32 21.48
C ARG A 362 -3.95 -23.38 20.85
N ALA A 363 -3.54 -22.60 19.85
CA ALA A 363 -4.41 -21.68 19.14
C ALA A 363 -5.55 -22.41 18.40
N THR A 364 -6.72 -21.80 18.39
CA THR A 364 -7.88 -22.27 17.60
C THR A 364 -8.03 -21.46 16.31
N LYS A 365 -7.44 -20.27 16.25
CA LYS A 365 -7.43 -19.39 15.07
C LYS A 365 -6.34 -18.32 15.21
N VAL A 366 -5.93 -17.78 14.08
CA VAL A 366 -4.97 -16.68 13.95
C VAL A 366 -5.71 -15.47 13.42
N LEU A 367 -5.51 -14.32 14.05
CA LEU A 367 -6.09 -13.05 13.66
C LEU A 367 -4.97 -12.07 13.34
N VAL A 368 -4.94 -11.54 12.12
CA VAL A 368 -3.94 -10.58 11.65
C VAL A 368 -4.63 -9.43 10.93
N ALA A 369 -3.98 -8.26 10.87
CA ALA A 369 -4.45 -7.14 10.07
C ALA A 369 -3.60 -6.96 8.82
N ALA A 370 -4.25 -6.53 7.74
CA ALA A 370 -3.59 -6.18 6.49
C ALA A 370 -3.14 -4.73 6.48
N GLU A 371 -1.90 -4.50 6.03
CA GLU A 371 -1.46 -3.17 5.58
C GLU A 371 -1.95 -2.93 4.14
N ALA A 372 -2.01 -3.99 3.32
CA ALA A 372 -2.70 -4.00 2.03
C ALA A 372 -3.10 -5.41 1.60
N MET A 373 -4.07 -5.49 0.70
CA MET A 373 -4.41 -6.73 -0.03
C MET A 373 -4.18 -6.51 -1.53
N PHE A 374 -3.35 -7.36 -2.14
CA PHE A 374 -3.08 -7.35 -3.57
C PHE A 374 -4.22 -8.02 -4.35
N SER A 375 -4.30 -7.73 -5.66
CA SER A 375 -5.35 -8.28 -6.52
C SER A 375 -5.24 -9.79 -6.78
N ASN A 376 -4.07 -10.40 -6.55
CA ASN A 376 -3.93 -11.86 -6.52
C ASN A 376 -4.40 -12.49 -5.20
N GLY A 377 -4.91 -11.69 -4.25
CA GLY A 377 -5.32 -12.13 -2.92
C GLY A 377 -4.17 -12.29 -1.92
N ALA A 378 -2.94 -11.92 -2.30
CA ALA A 378 -1.82 -11.91 -1.37
C ALA A 378 -1.96 -10.78 -0.35
N LEU A 379 -1.65 -11.11 0.90
CA LEU A 379 -1.65 -10.17 2.03
C LEU A 379 -0.31 -9.47 2.13
N TYR A 380 -0.31 -8.16 2.27
CA TYR A 380 0.84 -7.35 2.64
C TYR A 380 0.69 -6.90 4.10
N ALA A 381 1.63 -7.28 4.96
CA ALA A 381 1.58 -7.02 6.40
C ALA A 381 2.99 -6.87 6.99
N ARG A 382 3.12 -6.66 8.30
CA ARG A 382 4.43 -6.54 8.97
C ARG A 382 5.26 -7.80 8.77
N SER A 383 6.56 -7.63 8.57
CA SER A 383 7.51 -8.72 8.38
C SER A 383 7.39 -9.74 9.51
N GLY A 384 7.17 -11.02 9.16
CA GLY A 384 6.91 -12.12 10.09
C GLY A 384 5.46 -12.60 10.06
N THR A 385 4.54 -11.85 9.45
CA THR A 385 3.14 -12.27 9.26
C THR A 385 3.06 -13.50 8.36
N CYS A 386 3.88 -13.55 7.30
CA CYS A 386 3.94 -14.71 6.41
C CYS A 386 4.42 -15.97 7.14
N ASP A 387 5.37 -15.84 8.06
CA ASP A 387 5.88 -16.96 8.86
C ASP A 387 4.80 -17.52 9.80
N VAL A 388 4.04 -16.62 10.45
CA VAL A 388 2.90 -17.01 11.29
C VAL A 388 1.82 -17.69 10.47
N ALA A 389 1.44 -17.12 9.32
CA ALA A 389 0.39 -17.67 8.45
C ALA A 389 0.79 -19.03 7.85
N LEU A 390 2.05 -19.17 7.41
CA LEU A 390 2.59 -20.43 6.92
C LEU A 390 2.53 -21.54 7.99
N ALA A 391 3.05 -21.25 9.18
CA ALA A 391 3.06 -22.22 10.28
C ALA A 391 1.64 -22.56 10.75
N ALA A 392 0.73 -21.59 10.74
CA ALA A 392 -0.69 -21.79 11.04
C ALA A 392 -1.35 -22.72 10.03
N SER A 393 -1.11 -22.49 8.74
CA SER A 393 -1.63 -23.32 7.65
C SER A 393 -1.11 -24.76 7.71
N GLN A 394 0.13 -24.99 8.14
CA GLN A 394 0.69 -26.33 8.33
C GLN A 394 0.07 -27.11 9.50
N LEU A 395 -0.58 -26.40 10.43
CA LEU A 395 -1.24 -26.95 11.61
C LEU A 395 -2.77 -26.87 11.50
N ASP A 396 -3.29 -26.67 10.28
CA ASP A 396 -4.71 -26.55 9.96
C ASP A 396 -5.44 -25.49 10.81
N LYS A 397 -4.74 -24.39 11.13
CA LYS A 397 -5.30 -23.26 11.88
C LYS A 397 -5.88 -22.24 10.91
N THR A 398 -7.09 -21.78 11.20
CA THR A 398 -7.74 -20.73 10.41
C THR A 398 -7.07 -19.38 10.65
N VAL A 399 -6.52 -18.80 9.60
CA VAL A 399 -5.98 -17.45 9.52
C VAL A 399 -7.06 -16.51 8.98
N ILE A 400 -7.44 -15.55 9.82
CA ILE A 400 -8.43 -14.51 9.55
C ILE A 400 -7.69 -13.19 9.41
N VAL A 401 -7.89 -12.54 8.26
CA VAL A 401 -7.30 -11.25 7.93
C VAL A 401 -8.37 -10.18 8.09
N LEU A 402 -8.08 -9.15 8.89
CA LEU A 402 -8.89 -7.94 8.99
C LEU A 402 -8.31 -6.88 8.05
N CYS A 403 -9.15 -6.28 7.21
CA CYS A 403 -8.71 -5.28 6.24
C CYS A 403 -9.86 -4.33 5.89
N GLU A 404 -9.63 -3.03 5.99
CA GLU A 404 -10.50 -2.03 5.39
C GLU A 404 -10.34 -2.03 3.87
N THR A 405 -11.41 -1.81 3.13
CA THR A 405 -11.35 -1.89 1.65
C THR A 405 -10.41 -0.85 1.02
N ILE A 406 -10.15 0.28 1.69
CA ILE A 406 -9.23 1.31 1.20
C ILE A 406 -7.77 0.82 1.08
N ASN A 407 -7.43 -0.26 1.79
CA ASN A 407 -6.11 -0.91 1.74
C ASN A 407 -6.00 -1.92 0.56
N ILE A 408 -7.08 -2.19 -0.18
CA ILE A 408 -7.05 -3.09 -1.35
C ILE A 408 -6.42 -2.35 -2.55
N THR A 409 -5.57 -3.05 -3.32
CA THR A 409 -4.89 -2.48 -4.49
C THR A 409 -5.02 -3.37 -5.73
N GLU A 410 -5.05 -2.75 -6.91
CA GLU A 410 -4.99 -3.44 -8.22
C GLU A 410 -3.63 -4.12 -8.46
N ARG A 411 -2.59 -3.67 -7.75
CA ARG A 411 -1.23 -4.20 -7.89
C ARG A 411 -1.17 -5.67 -7.47
N VAL A 412 -0.17 -6.35 -7.98
CA VAL A 412 0.14 -7.75 -7.69
C VAL A 412 1.57 -7.83 -7.17
N ALA A 413 1.77 -8.59 -6.09
CA ALA A 413 3.09 -8.99 -5.63
C ALA A 413 3.11 -10.49 -5.34
N ASN A 414 4.18 -11.15 -5.77
CA ASN A 414 4.41 -12.57 -5.52
C ASN A 414 5.55 -12.81 -4.52
N ASP A 415 6.35 -11.77 -4.27
CA ASP A 415 7.48 -11.78 -3.36
C ASP A 415 7.41 -10.58 -2.40
N SER A 416 8.24 -10.62 -1.36
CA SER A 416 8.34 -9.55 -0.38
C SER A 416 9.37 -8.47 -0.76
N LEU A 417 9.87 -8.43 -2.00
CA LEU A 417 10.92 -7.51 -2.44
C LEU A 417 10.43 -6.50 -3.47
N THR A 418 9.35 -6.79 -4.17
CA THR A 418 8.77 -5.93 -5.21
C THR A 418 8.26 -4.62 -4.62
N TYR A 419 7.54 -4.71 -3.50
CA TYR A 419 7.07 -3.56 -2.72
C TYR A 419 7.48 -3.77 -1.27
N ASN A 420 8.48 -3.01 -0.80
CA ASN A 420 8.88 -3.04 0.60
C ASN A 420 9.60 -1.75 1.02
N GLU A 421 9.73 -1.61 2.33
CA GLU A 421 10.43 -0.54 3.01
C GLU A 421 11.53 -1.15 3.90
N ILE A 422 12.71 -0.54 3.87
CA ILE A 422 13.83 -0.90 4.73
C ILE A 422 13.77 -0.09 6.02
N ASP A 423 14.01 -0.77 7.15
CA ASP A 423 14.16 -0.14 8.47
C ASP A 423 15.45 0.70 8.50
N PRO A 424 15.35 2.05 8.60
CA PRO A 424 16.52 2.91 8.58
C PRO A 424 17.43 2.72 9.80
N GLU A 425 16.88 2.26 10.94
CA GLU A 425 17.66 2.07 12.17
C GLU A 425 18.41 0.72 12.15
N ARG A 426 18.02 -0.19 11.26
CA ARG A 426 18.55 -1.55 11.14
C ARG A 426 19.00 -1.88 9.72
N CYS A 427 19.72 -0.93 9.11
CA CYS A 427 20.33 -1.06 7.80
C CYS A 427 21.86 -0.96 7.92
N GLN A 428 22.55 -2.09 7.78
CA GLN A 428 24.00 -2.20 7.81
C GLN A 428 24.52 -2.83 6.51
N ALA A 429 25.83 -2.75 6.28
CA ALA A 429 26.45 -3.27 5.06
C ALA A 429 26.27 -4.78 4.84
N ALA A 430 26.22 -5.54 5.94
CA ALA A 430 26.10 -7.00 5.89
C ALA A 430 24.65 -7.50 5.96
N ALA A 431 23.74 -6.68 6.50
CA ALA A 431 22.36 -7.06 6.73
C ALA A 431 21.47 -5.82 6.86
N PHE A 432 20.26 -5.91 6.33
CA PHE A 432 19.22 -4.92 6.52
C PHE A 432 17.90 -5.62 6.86
N ARG A 433 16.98 -4.88 7.48
CA ARG A 433 15.66 -5.39 7.85
C ARG A 433 14.58 -4.82 6.95
N LEU A 434 13.72 -5.69 6.46
CA LEU A 434 12.48 -5.32 5.79
C LEU A 434 11.39 -5.10 6.84
N LEU A 435 10.53 -4.11 6.63
CA LEU A 435 9.43 -3.81 7.55
C LEU A 435 8.18 -4.64 7.26
N PHE A 436 8.01 -5.09 6.03
CA PHE A 436 6.81 -5.80 5.58
C PHE A 436 7.15 -7.13 4.91
N ASP A 437 6.16 -8.00 4.79
CA ASP A 437 6.22 -9.21 3.97
C ASP A 437 4.93 -9.40 3.18
N THR A 438 5.01 -10.25 2.16
CA THR A 438 3.87 -10.65 1.33
C THR A 438 3.55 -12.12 1.61
N THR A 439 2.34 -12.36 2.10
CA THR A 439 1.82 -13.70 2.41
C THR A 439 0.90 -14.16 1.27
N PRO A 440 1.22 -15.28 0.60
CA PRO A 440 0.36 -15.85 -0.43
C PRO A 440 -1.04 -16.21 0.08
N ASP A 441 -2.04 -16.03 -0.78
CA ASP A 441 -3.47 -16.31 -0.53
C ASP A 441 -3.73 -17.73 0.00
N LYS A 442 -2.94 -18.72 -0.43
CA LYS A 442 -3.09 -20.13 -0.04
C LYS A 442 -2.95 -20.40 1.47
N TYR A 443 -2.30 -19.49 2.21
CA TYR A 443 -2.16 -19.60 3.67
C TYR A 443 -3.27 -18.88 4.44
N LEU A 444 -4.14 -18.16 3.73
CA LEU A 444 -5.17 -17.29 4.28
C LEU A 444 -6.54 -17.90 4.03
N GLN A 445 -7.41 -17.95 5.04
CA GLN A 445 -8.72 -18.57 4.89
C GLN A 445 -9.85 -17.56 4.75
N LEU A 446 -9.81 -16.47 5.54
CA LEU A 446 -10.88 -15.48 5.57
C LEU A 446 -10.32 -14.06 5.50
N LEU A 447 -10.96 -13.23 4.68
CA LEU A 447 -10.75 -11.79 4.61
C LEU A 447 -12.02 -11.09 5.10
N VAL A 448 -11.93 -10.37 6.21
CA VAL A 448 -13.03 -9.61 6.80
C VAL A 448 -12.87 -8.14 6.41
N THR A 449 -13.88 -7.61 5.73
CA THR A 449 -13.96 -6.21 5.30
C THR A 449 -15.31 -5.61 5.69
N GLU A 450 -15.47 -4.30 5.56
CA GLU A 450 -16.76 -3.63 5.79
C GLU A 450 -17.84 -4.01 4.77
N LEU A 451 -17.45 -4.57 3.61
CA LEU A 451 -18.38 -5.11 2.60
C LEU A 451 -18.78 -6.56 2.88
N GLY A 452 -18.22 -7.17 3.91
CA GLY A 452 -18.48 -8.55 4.33
C GLY A 452 -17.23 -9.41 4.36
N THR A 453 -17.44 -10.66 4.76
CA THR A 453 -16.39 -11.69 4.84
C THR A 453 -16.33 -12.46 3.53
N VAL A 454 -15.15 -12.48 2.91
CA VAL A 454 -14.89 -13.16 1.64
C VAL A 454 -13.61 -14.00 1.71
N GLN A 455 -13.34 -14.77 0.66
CA GLN A 455 -12.03 -15.39 0.50
C GLN A 455 -11.01 -14.35 0.01
N PRO A 456 -9.72 -14.45 0.41
CA PRO A 456 -8.67 -13.52 -0.05
C PRO A 456 -8.57 -13.38 -1.58
N ARG A 457 -8.81 -14.45 -2.33
CA ARG A 457 -8.85 -14.44 -3.82
C ARG A 457 -9.92 -13.52 -4.41
N SER A 458 -10.97 -13.21 -3.66
CA SER A 458 -12.06 -12.32 -4.07
C SER A 458 -11.78 -10.85 -3.78
N ALA A 459 -10.56 -10.49 -3.35
CA ALA A 459 -10.17 -9.09 -3.15
C ALA A 459 -10.41 -8.19 -4.39
N PRO A 460 -10.17 -8.63 -5.65
CA PRO A 460 -10.50 -7.85 -6.83
C PRO A 460 -11.99 -7.54 -7.00
N ASP A 461 -12.86 -8.47 -6.59
CA ASP A 461 -14.31 -8.28 -6.69
C ASP A 461 -14.78 -7.18 -5.73
N LEU A 462 -14.17 -7.10 -4.55
CA LEU A 462 -14.40 -6.00 -3.61
C LEU A 462 -13.94 -4.68 -4.20
N LEU A 463 -12.77 -4.65 -4.84
CA LEU A 463 -12.26 -3.45 -5.47
C LEU A 463 -13.18 -2.95 -6.60
N ARG A 464 -13.67 -3.85 -7.45
CA ARG A 464 -14.64 -3.49 -8.50
C ARG A 464 -15.91 -2.88 -7.92
N LYS A 465 -16.44 -3.45 -6.83
CA LYS A 465 -17.60 -2.88 -6.13
C LYS A 465 -17.31 -1.45 -5.67
N LEU A 466 -16.12 -1.19 -5.11
CA LEU A 466 -15.74 0.17 -4.69
C LEU A 466 -15.69 1.18 -5.83
N GLU A 467 -15.27 0.75 -7.02
CA GLU A 467 -15.21 1.61 -8.19
C GLU A 467 -16.60 1.94 -8.75
N GLU A 468 -17.56 1.01 -8.63
CA GLU A 468 -18.96 1.25 -9.00
C GLU A 468 -19.66 2.29 -8.09
N PHE A 469 -19.16 2.51 -6.87
CA PHE A 469 -19.71 3.47 -5.90
C PHE A 469 -19.03 4.86 -5.89
N ASN A 470 -17.96 5.07 -6.68
CA ASN A 470 -17.17 6.32 -6.76
C ASN A 470 -17.45 7.12 -8.04
#